data_AF-A0A939QKP8-F1
#
_entry.id   AF-A0A939QKP8-F1
#
_cell.length_a   1.000
_cell.length_b   1.000
_cell.length_c   1.000
_cell.angle_alpha   90.00
_cell.angle_beta   90.00
_cell.angle_gamma   90.00
#
_symmetry.space_group_name_H-M   'P 1'
#
loop_
_entity.id
_entity.type
_entity.pdbx_description
1 polymer ?
#
loop_
_entity_poly.entity_id
_entity_poly.type
_entity_poly.pdbx_seq_one_letter_code
_entity_poly.pdbx_strand_id
1 'polypeptide(L)'
;MSTQLFTPYHALAGERGTRVPEWAQHRSVFRGPGRTTYLVETDELSSASADLTLLARTGWDVQVERESHSAVARVLLSQSDLPQAA
;
A
#
# COMPACT_ATOMS: atom_id res chain seq x y z
N MET A 1 12.76 -19.80 9.06
CA MET A 1 12.13 -19.46 7.77
C MET A 1 12.21 -17.96 7.63
N SER A 2 12.85 -17.44 6.58
CA SER A 2 13.01 -15.99 6.38
C SER A 2 11.63 -15.41 6.09
N THR A 3 11.03 -14.72 7.06
CA THR A 3 9.77 -13.98 6.90
C THR A 3 10.02 -12.85 5.91
N GLN A 4 9.76 -13.11 4.64
CA GLN A 4 9.85 -12.09 3.60
C GLN A 4 8.71 -11.10 3.85
N LEU A 5 9.04 -9.89 4.29
CA LEU A 5 8.09 -8.81 4.50
C LEU A 5 7.30 -8.58 3.20
N PHE A 6 6.04 -9.00 3.18
CA PHE A 6 5.16 -8.82 2.04
C PHE A 6 4.66 -7.39 2.03
N THR A 7 5.25 -6.55 1.18
CA THR A 7 4.87 -5.14 1.01
C THR A 7 3.70 -5.02 0.02
N PRO A 8 2.95 -3.90 -0.05
CA PRO A 8 1.89 -3.76 -1.06
C PRO A 8 2.46 -3.88 -2.48
N TYR A 9 3.71 -3.46 -2.69
CA TYR A 9 4.41 -3.55 -3.98
C TYR A 9 4.75 -4.98 -4.42
N HIS A 10 4.77 -5.95 -3.50
CA HIS A 10 4.88 -7.37 -3.85
C HIS A 10 3.52 -7.89 -4.32
N ALA A 11 2.43 -7.51 -3.64
CA ALA A 11 1.07 -7.84 -4.06
C ALA A 11 0.75 -7.32 -5.47
N LEU A 12 1.29 -6.15 -5.85
CA LEU A 12 1.12 -5.58 -7.20
C LEU A 12 1.97 -6.25 -8.29
N ALA A 13 3.10 -6.84 -7.93
CA ALA A 13 3.99 -7.52 -8.88
C ALA A 13 3.64 -9.00 -9.09
N GLY A 14 2.87 -9.60 -8.18
CA GLY A 14 2.62 -11.04 -8.18
C GLY A 14 3.92 -11.84 -8.04
N GLU A 15 4.07 -12.93 -8.79
CA GLU A 15 5.27 -13.78 -8.75
C GLU A 15 6.53 -13.12 -9.34
N ARG A 16 6.41 -11.92 -9.91
CA ARG A 16 7.51 -11.21 -10.59
C ARG A 16 8.39 -10.37 -9.67
N GLY A 17 8.23 -10.47 -8.35
CA GLY A 17 9.08 -9.79 -7.37
C GLY A 17 8.41 -8.55 -6.75
N THR A 18 9.00 -7.36 -6.95
CA THR A 18 8.48 -6.10 -6.38
C THR A 18 8.28 -5.08 -7.50
N ARG A 19 7.11 -4.42 -7.53
CA ARG A 19 6.80 -3.32 -8.47
C ARG A 19 6.35 -2.12 -7.67
N VAL A 20 7.15 -1.06 -7.68
CA VAL A 20 6.75 0.25 -7.18
C VAL A 20 6.20 1.05 -8.37
N PRO A 21 4.88 1.25 -8.48
CA PRO A 21 4.29 2.04 -9.55
C PRO A 21 4.58 3.54 -9.38
N GLU A 22 4.45 4.32 -10.45
CA GLU A 22 4.78 5.76 -10.44
C GLU A 22 3.95 6.56 -9.44
N TRP A 23 2.67 6.23 -9.27
CA TRP A 23 1.80 6.85 -8.27
C TRP A 23 2.29 6.63 -6.83
N ALA A 24 3.19 5.67 -6.59
CA ALA A 24 3.73 5.33 -5.27
C ALA A 24 5.18 5.80 -5.02
N GLN A 25 5.68 6.74 -5.81
CA GLN A 25 7.03 7.28 -5.65
C GLN A 25 7.20 8.04 -4.33
N HIS A 26 6.25 8.90 -3.98
CA HIS A 26 6.24 9.65 -2.73
C HIS A 26 5.58 8.85 -1.62
N ARG A 27 6.36 7.98 -0.97
CA ARG A 27 5.86 7.09 0.08
C ARG A 27 6.63 7.18 1.38
N SER A 28 5.90 7.10 2.48
CA SER A 28 6.42 6.96 3.83
C SER A 28 5.90 5.67 4.45
N VAL A 29 6.72 5.04 5.29
CA VAL A 29 6.36 3.76 5.95
C VAL A 29 6.35 3.96 7.45
N PHE A 30 5.23 3.64 8.07
CA PHE A 30 5.01 3.69 9.52
C PHE A 30 4.79 2.28 10.04
N ARG A 31 5.62 1.84 10.98
CA ARG A 31 5.46 0.54 11.67
C ARG A 31 4.93 0.77 13.06
N GLY A 32 3.72 0.28 13.31
CA GLY A 32 3.12 0.22 14.64
C GLY A 32 3.06 -1.22 15.16
N PRO A 33 2.71 -1.42 16.43
CA PRO A 33 2.49 -2.76 16.97
C PRO A 33 1.37 -3.48 16.19
N GLY A 34 1.71 -4.59 15.54
CA GLY A 34 0.77 -5.44 14.79
C GLY A 34 0.27 -4.89 13.45
N ARG A 35 0.80 -3.75 12.96
CA ARG A 35 0.38 -3.18 11.66
C ARG A 35 1.49 -2.35 11.04
N THR A 36 1.73 -2.58 9.75
CA THR A 36 2.53 -1.67 8.92
C THR A 36 1.60 -0.84 8.06
N THR A 37 1.85 0.46 7.97
CA THR A 37 1.09 1.42 7.16
C THR A 37 2.02 2.14 6.20
N TYR A 38 1.66 2.15 4.93
CA TYR A 38 2.32 2.90 3.88
C TYR A 38 1.43 4.10 3.55
N LEU A 39 1.95 5.31 3.76
CA LEU A 39 1.33 6.53 3.28
C LEU A 39 1.95 6.86 1.91
N VAL A 40 1.10 7.05 0.92
CA VAL A 40 1.49 7.48 -0.42
C VAL A 40 0.79 8.79 -0.73
N GLU A 41 1.55 9.77 -1.19
CA GLU A 41 1.03 11.04 -1.69
C GLU A 41 1.08 11.03 -3.21
N THR A 42 -0.06 11.23 -3.88
CA THR A 42 -0.14 11.13 -5.34
C THR A 42 -1.22 12.02 -5.94
N ASP A 43 -0.90 12.68 -7.04
CA ASP A 43 -1.83 13.36 -7.95
C ASP A 43 -2.36 12.42 -9.06
N GLU A 44 -1.75 11.25 -9.22
CA GLU A 44 -2.05 10.20 -10.21
C GLU A 44 -3.10 9.18 -9.70
N LEU A 45 -4.07 9.62 -8.88
CA LEU A 45 -5.01 8.70 -8.24
C LEU A 45 -5.85 7.90 -9.25
N SER A 46 -6.19 8.50 -10.39
CA SER A 46 -6.90 7.80 -11.48
C SER A 46 -6.09 6.62 -12.01
N SER A 47 -4.78 6.80 -12.19
CA SER A 47 -3.83 5.78 -12.63
C SER A 47 -3.62 4.70 -11.55
N ALA A 48 -3.76 5.06 -10.28
CA ALA A 48 -3.66 4.13 -9.15
C ALA A 48 -4.89 3.22 -8.96
N SER A 49 -6.06 3.60 -9.48
CA SER A 49 -7.34 2.96 -9.12
C SER A 49 -7.38 1.43 -9.29
N ALA A 50 -6.81 0.92 -10.38
CA ALA A 50 -6.75 -0.52 -10.63
C ALA A 50 -5.84 -1.26 -9.63
N ASP A 51 -4.67 -0.68 -9.34
CA ASP A 51 -3.70 -1.21 -8.37
C ASP A 51 -4.31 -1.20 -6.95
N LEU A 52 -5.00 -0.12 -6.57
CA LEU A 52 -5.68 -0.02 -5.27
C LEU A 52 -6.79 -1.07 -5.10
N THR A 53 -7.55 -1.31 -6.18
CA THR A 53 -8.58 -2.36 -6.19
C THR A 53 -7.97 -3.75 -6.03
N LEU A 54 -6.84 -4.01 -6.70
CA LEU A 54 -6.10 -5.26 -6.54
C LEU A 54 -5.62 -5.44 -5.11
N LEU A 55 -5.02 -4.41 -4.51
CA LEU A 55 -4.54 -4.44 -3.13
C LEU A 55 -5.66 -4.78 -2.15
N ALA A 56 -6.81 -4.11 -2.24
CA ALA A 56 -7.98 -4.39 -1.42
C ALA A 56 -8.43 -5.86 -1.54
N ARG A 57 -8.44 -6.41 -2.76
CA ARG A 57 -8.78 -7.83 -3.00
C ARG A 57 -7.76 -8.82 -2.42
N THR A 58 -6.51 -8.40 -2.29
CA THR A 58 -5.44 -9.21 -1.67
C THR A 58 -5.36 -9.06 -0.15
N GLY A 59 -6.34 -8.39 0.48
CA GLY A 59 -6.44 -8.27 1.93
C GLY A 59 -5.70 -7.08 2.52
N TRP A 60 -5.26 -6.13 1.71
CA TRP A 60 -4.78 -4.83 2.21
C TRP A 60 -5.96 -3.95 2.58
N ASP A 61 -5.84 -3.26 3.71
CA ASP A 61 -6.70 -2.14 4.07
C ASP A 61 -6.25 -0.91 3.27
N VAL A 62 -7.14 -0.38 2.43
CA VAL A 62 -6.86 0.73 1.51
C VAL A 62 -7.79 1.89 1.85
N GLN A 63 -7.21 3.02 2.24
CA GLN A 63 -7.94 4.25 2.51
C GLN A 63 -7.41 5.36 1.61
N VAL A 64 -8.31 6.12 0.99
CA VAL A 64 -7.98 7.22 0.10
C VAL A 64 -8.60 8.49 0.66
N GLU A 65 -7.74 9.44 1.01
CA GLU A 65 -8.13 10.76 1.51
C GLU A 65 -7.83 11.79 0.43
N ARG A 66 -8.89 12.47 -0.05
CA ARG A 66 -8.76 13.63 -0.94
C ARG A 66 -9.03 14.87 -0.12
N GLU A 67 -8.03 15.75 0.01
CA GLU A 67 -8.29 17.07 0.57
C GLU A 67 -8.99 17.92 -0.50
N SER A 68 -10.14 18.51 -0.15
CA SER A 68 -11.00 19.27 -1.07
C SER A 68 -10.31 20.46 -1.78
N HIS A 69 -9.12 20.85 -1.32
CA HIS A 69 -8.33 21.97 -1.83
C HIS A 69 -6.94 21.55 -2.33
N SER A 70 -6.62 20.25 -2.38
CA SER A 70 -5.35 19.74 -2.86
C SER A 70 -5.53 18.92 -4.13
N ALA A 71 -4.62 19.11 -5.11
CA ALA A 71 -4.52 18.23 -6.27
C ALA A 71 -3.91 16.86 -5.91
N VAL A 72 -3.34 16.73 -4.71
CA VAL A 72 -2.68 15.52 -4.21
C VAL A 72 -3.64 14.77 -3.29
N ALA A 73 -3.84 13.49 -3.55
CA ALA A 73 -4.51 12.54 -2.67
C ALA A 73 -3.51 11.83 -1.77
N ARG A 74 -3.94 11.50 -0.55
CA ARG A 74 -3.23 10.62 0.36
C ARG A 74 -3.85 9.23 0.28
N VAL A 75 -3.01 8.22 0.10
CA VAL A 75 -3.40 6.83 0.08
C VAL A 75 -2.70 6.12 1.24
N LEU A 76 -3.49 5.57 2.15
CA LEU A 76 -3.00 4.74 3.25
C LEU A 76 -3.22 3.28 2.87
N LEU A 77 -2.13 2.51 2.85
CA LEU A 77 -2.15 1.07 2.61
C LEU A 77 -1.64 0.37 3.84
N SER A 78 -2.43 -0.52 4.41
CA SER A 78 -2.02 -1.22 5.62
C SER A 78 -2.37 -2.69 5.56
N GLN A 79 -1.55 -3.47 6.23
CA GLN A 79 -1.82 -4.87 6.47
C GLN A 79 -1.61 -5.14 7.95
N SER A 80 -2.56 -5.84 8.55
CA SER A 80 -2.35 -6.40 9.88
C SER A 80 -1.19 -7.39 9.76
N ASP A 81 -0.16 -7.18 10.56
CA ASP A 81 0.87 -8.19 10.77
C ASP A 81 0.14 -9.31 11.50
N LEU A 82 -0.31 -10.33 10.75
CA LEU A 82 -0.93 -11.50 11.39
C LEU A 82 0.05 -11.96 12.46
N PRO A 83 -0.39 -12.16 13.72
CA PRO A 83 0.49 -12.73 14.71
C PRO A 83 0.98 -14.05 14.13
N GLN A 84 2.30 -14.14 13.96
CA GLN A 84 2.96 -15.36 13.58
C GLN A 84 2.40 -16.45 14.49
N ALA A 85 1.76 -17.48 13.93
CA ALA A 85 1.38 -18.64 14.71
C ALA A 85 2.65 -19.11 15.46
N ALA A 86 2.49 -19.28 16.78
CA ALA A 86 3.51 -19.44 17.79
C ALA A 86 4.55 -20.54 17.49
#